data_AF-A0A8J7DWD7-F1
#
_entry.id   AF-A0A8J7DWD7-F1
#
_cell.length_a   1.000
_cell.length_b   1.000
_cell.length_c   1.000
_cell.angle_alpha   90.00
_cell.angle_beta   90.00
_cell.angle_gamma   90.00
#
_symmetry.space_group_name_H-M   'P 1'
#
loop_
_entity.id
_entity.type
_entity.pdbx_description
1 polymer ?
#
loop_
_entity_poly.entity_id
_entity_poly.type
_entity_poly.pdbx_seq_one_letter_code
_entity_poly.pdbx_strand_id
1 'polypeptide(L)' 'MLVQLIQFLKDQFAISQDSIFLAIQDSEDPLDLLFVLHQQHAISFEQLDCAGAWLVGQCQGHCG' A
#
# COMPACT_ATOMS: atom_id res chain seq x y z
N MET A 1 -0.99 3.01 -12.05
CA MET A 1 -1.38 2.13 -10.94
C MET A 1 -0.78 2.58 -9.61
N LEU A 2 0.55 2.82 -9.51
CA LEU A 2 1.20 3.26 -8.26
C LEU A 2 0.51 4.45 -7.56
N VAL A 3 0.20 5.53 -8.29
CA VAL A 3 -0.50 6.70 -7.73
C VAL A 3 -1.88 6.35 -7.16
N GLN A 4 -2.61 5.44 -7.81
CA GLN A 4 -3.94 5.01 -7.34
C GLN A 4 -3.80 4.11 -6.10
N LEU A 5 -2.76 3.26 -6.05
CA LEU A 5 -2.44 2.46 -4.88
C LEU A 5 -2.09 3.36 -3.68
N ILE A 6 -1.25 4.37 -3.88
CA ILE A 6 -0.89 5.35 -2.85
C ILE A 6 -2.15 6.04 -2.30
N GLN A 7 -3.04 6.45 -3.19
CA GLN A 7 -4.30 7.08 -2.79
C GLN A 7 -5.17 6.11 -1.98
N PHE A 8 -5.34 4.88 -2.46
CA PHE A 8 -6.05 3.82 -1.76
C PHE A 8 -5.48 3.55 -0.36
N LEU A 9 -4.17 3.42 -0.23
CA LEU A 9 -3.49 3.18 1.04
C LEU A 9 -3.70 4.34 2.03
N LYS A 10 -3.64 5.59 1.56
CA LYS A 10 -3.95 6.76 2.37
C LYS A 10 -5.39 6.77 2.84
N ASP A 11 -6.33 6.45 1.95
CA ASP A 11 -7.76 6.53 2.22
C ASP A 11 -8.24 5.37 3.11
N GLN A 12 -7.68 4.17 2.96
CA GLN A 12 -8.11 2.95 3.68
C GLN A 12 -7.35 2.73 4.98
N PHE A 13 -6.06 3.05 5.02
CA PHE A 13 -5.19 2.68 6.14
C PHE A 13 -4.57 3.87 6.86
N ALA A 14 -4.92 5.10 6.45
CA ALA A 14 -4.39 6.34 7.03
C ALA A 14 -2.85 6.39 7.06
N ILE A 15 -2.18 5.80 6.07
CA ILE A 15 -0.71 5.79 6.00
C ILE A 15 -0.19 7.23 5.85
N SER A 16 0.83 7.57 6.64
CA SER A 16 1.49 8.86 6.57
C SER A 16 2.21 9.07 5.23
N GLN A 17 2.28 10.32 4.78
CA GLN A 17 3.01 10.66 3.55
C GLN A 17 4.51 10.37 3.65
N ASP A 18 5.10 10.46 4.84
CA ASP A 18 6.52 10.18 5.07
C ASP A 18 6.84 8.68 4.88
N SER A 19 5.98 7.79 5.39
CA SER A 19 6.13 6.34 5.18
C SER A 19 6.06 5.98 3.69
N ILE A 20 5.14 6.61 2.95
CA ILE A 20 5.03 6.39 1.50
C ILE A 20 6.27 6.92 0.77
N PHE A 21 6.77 8.09 1.15
CA PHE A 21 7.96 8.66 0.52
C PHE A 21 9.21 7.80 0.75
N LEU A 22 9.39 7.28 1.96
CA LEU A 22 10.46 6.32 2.26
C LEU A 22 10.33 5.05 1.43
N ALA A 23 9.11 4.51 1.29
CA ALA A 23 8.90 3.29 0.49
C ALA A 23 9.17 3.49 -1.02
N ILE A 24 8.83 4.65 -1.58
CA ILE A 24 9.04 4.94 -3.01
C ILE A 24 10.53 5.20 -3.33
N GLN A 25 11.32 5.68 -2.36
CA GLN A 25 12.77 5.84 -2.57
C GLN A 25 13.47 4.52 -2.88
N ASP A 26 12.96 3.41 -2.32
CA ASP A 26 13.53 2.08 -2.51
C ASP A 26 12.99 1.35 -3.75
N SER A 27 11.73 1.57 -4.14
CA SER A 27 11.14 0.95 -5.35
C SER A 27 9.94 1.71 -5.92
N GLU A 28 9.84 1.76 -7.26
CA GLU A 28 8.67 2.28 -7.99
C GLU A 28 7.64 1.16 -8.33
N ASP A 29 7.96 -0.10 -8.02
CA ASP A 29 7.01 -1.20 -8.24
C ASP A 29 5.93 -1.21 -7.14
N PRO A 30 4.63 -1.32 -7.49
CA PRO A 30 3.56 -1.27 -6.51
C PRO A 30 3.55 -2.44 -5.51
N LEU A 31 4.03 -3.63 -5.90
CA LEU A 31 4.12 -4.78 -4.99
C LEU A 31 5.29 -4.60 -4.02
N ASP A 32 6.44 -4.14 -4.52
CA ASP A 32 7.59 -3.83 -3.68
C ASP A 32 7.25 -2.74 -2.67
N LEU A 33 6.53 -1.68 -3.09
CA LEU A 33 6.08 -0.62 -2.20
C LEU A 33 5.24 -1.17 -1.03
N LEU A 34 4.30 -2.07 -1.31
CA LEU A 34 3.49 -2.70 -0.28
C LEU A 34 4.34 -3.51 0.70
N PHE A 35 5.32 -4.24 0.18
CA PHE A 35 6.24 -5.03 1.01
C PHE A 35 7.11 -4.15 1.90
N VAL A 36 7.64 -3.04 1.37
CA VAL A 36 8.43 -2.07 2.14
C VAL A 36 7.57 -1.42 3.23
N LEU A 37 6.34 -1.01 2.92
CA LEU A 37 5.42 -0.45 3.91
C LEU A 37 5.10 -1.45 5.03
N HIS A 38 4.96 -2.73 4.70
CA HIS A 38 4.77 -3.77 5.71
C HIS A 38 6.01 -3.96 6.59
N GLN A 39 7.20 -4.00 6.01
CA GLN A 39 8.46 -4.10 6.77
C GLN A 39 8.70 -2.90 7.68
N GLN A 40 8.28 -1.71 7.25
CA GLN A 40 8.34 -0.49 8.04
C GLN A 40 7.24 -0.42 9.13
N HIS A 41 6.43 -1.46 9.28
CA HIS A 41 5.25 -1.50 10.17
C HIS A 41 4.22 -0.39 9.90
N ALA A 42 4.23 0.17 8.68
CA ALA A 42 3.25 1.17 8.26
C ALA A 42 1.90 0.54 7.90
N ILE A 43 1.89 -0.76 7.55
CA ILE A 43 0.69 -1.58 7.35
C ILE A 43 0.81 -2.96 8.00
N SER A 44 -0.31 -3.51 8.47
CA SER A 44 -0.41 -4.89 8.95
C SER A 44 -0.35 -5.90 7.80
N PHE A 45 -0.24 -7.19 8.13
CA PHE A 45 -0.28 -8.25 7.13
C PHE A 45 -1.65 -8.35 6.44
N GLU A 46 -2.75 -8.10 7.15
CA GLU A 46 -4.10 -8.09 6.54
C GLU A 46 -4.27 -6.91 5.57
N GLN A 47 -3.72 -5.75 5.93
CA GLN A 47 -3.71 -4.57 5.07
C GLN A 47 -2.83 -4.78 3.83
N LEU A 48 -1.69 -5.47 3.98
CA LEU A 48 -0.83 -5.89 2.88
C LEU A 48 -1.57 -6.79 1.90
N ASP A 49 -2.21 -7.85 2.40
CA ASP A 49 -2.98 -8.79 1.58
C ASP A 49 -4.11 -8.09 0.84
N CYS A 50 -4.84 -7.21 1.53
CA CYS A 50 -5.95 -6.50 0.92
C CYS A 50 -5.51 -5.45 -0.13
N ALA A 51 -4.40 -4.74 0.11
CA ALA A 51 -3.81 -3.86 -0.90
C ALA A 51 -3.29 -4.63 -2.11
N GLY A 52 -2.70 -5.81 -1.89
CA GLY A 52 -2.31 -6.73 -2.96
C GLY A 52 -3.51 -7.19 -3.78
N ALA A 53 -4.59 -7.61 -3.12
CA ALA A 53 -5.85 -8.00 -3.77
C ALA A 53 -6.48 -6.85 -4.57
N TRP A 54 -6.46 -5.63 -4.04
CA TRP A 54 -6.90 -4.43 -4.77
C TRP A 54 -6.03 -4.17 -6.00
N LEU A 55 -4.70 -4.29 -5.87
CA LEU A 55 -3.75 -4.06 -6.97
C LEU A 55 -3.97 -5.03 -8.14
N VAL A 56 -4.30 -6.29 -7.86
CA VAL A 56 -4.64 -7.29 -8.89
C VAL A 56 -6.11 -7.26 -9.33
N GLY A 57 -6.89 -6.28 -8.87
CA GLY A 57 -8.30 -6.08 -9.25
C GLY A 57 -9.29 -7.07 -8.62
N GLN A 58 -8.88 -7.80 -7.57
CA GLN A 58 -9.73 -8.75 -6.84
C GLN A 58 -10.50 -8.09 -5.69
N CYS A 59 -10.13 -6.86 -5.29
CA CYS A 59 -10.85 -6.09 -4.28
C CYS A 59 -11.33 -4.75 -4.87
N GLN A 60 -12.63 -4.45 -4.76
CA GLN A 60 -13.28 -3.29 -5.42
C GLN A 60 -13.30 -2.00 -4.59
N GLY A 61 -12.57 -1.92 -3.47
CA GLY A 61 -12.34 -0.63 -2.82
C GLY A 61 -12.71 -0.51 -1.34
N HIS A 62 -12.71 -1.61 -0.58
CA HIS A 62 -12.61 -1.50 0.88
C HIS A 62 -11.87 -2.67 1.52
N CYS A 63 -10.96 -2.33 2.42
CA CYS A 63 -10.32 -3.27 3.34
C CYS A 63 -10.89 -2.99 4.73
N GLY A 64 -11.82 -3.83 5.17
CA GLY A 64 -12.51 -3.70 6.45
C GLY A 64 -11.85 -4.50 7.55
#